data_AF-A0A925N5H8-F1
#
_entry.id   AF-A0A925N5H8-F1
#
_cell.length_a   1.000
_cell.length_b   1.000
_cell.length_c   1.000
_cell.angle_alpha   90.00
_cell.angle_beta   90.00
_cell.angle_gamma   90.00
#
_symmetry.space_group_name_H-M   'P 1'
#
loop_
_entity.id
_entity.type
_entity.pdbx_description
1 polymer ?
#
loop_
_entity_poly.entity_id
_entity_poly.type
_entity_poly.pdbx_seq_one_letter_code
_entity_poly.pdbx_strand_id
1 'polypeptide(L)'
;MTFPRSAALLALLLASLLSACERSPPPASTLPAVAMLNGEPVSRALLDHLTRVQTDVANPNDAPASAAATASVPAVDRKQLLDELIDIELLAQKARQRGLDKSHAVVTDVELQSKTLLAQLLVRDLIGSTQISEAELQAAYDELVPP
;
A
#
# COMPACT_ATOMS: atom_id res chain seq x y z
N MET A 1 59.77 39.49 1.27
CA MET A 1 59.17 38.30 0.65
C MET A 1 57.94 37.91 1.46
N THR A 2 56.75 38.33 1.03
CA THR A 2 55.47 38.05 1.71
C THR A 2 54.44 37.71 0.62
N PHE A 3 54.14 36.42 0.47
CA PHE A 3 53.13 35.92 -0.47
C PHE A 3 51.71 36.15 0.07
N PRO A 4 50.72 36.48 -0.78
CA PRO A 4 49.38 36.86 -0.34
C PRO A 4 48.55 35.63 0.03
N ARG A 5 48.21 35.51 1.32
CA ARG A 5 47.32 34.48 1.88
C ARG A 5 45.87 34.57 1.39
N SER A 6 45.51 35.66 0.71
CA SER A 6 44.14 35.97 0.29
C SER A 6 43.69 35.24 -0.98
N ALA A 7 44.63 34.73 -1.81
CA ALA A 7 44.28 34.00 -3.03
C ALA A 7 43.85 32.54 -2.76
N ALA A 8 44.29 31.96 -1.62
CA ALA A 8 43.98 30.58 -1.27
C ALA A 8 42.55 30.39 -0.71
N LEU A 9 41.97 31.42 -0.10
CA LEU A 9 40.62 31.36 0.48
C LEU A 9 39.50 31.48 -0.56
N LEU A 10 39.74 32.17 -1.68
CA LEU A 10 38.74 32.32 -2.74
C LEU A 10 38.60 31.07 -3.62
N ALA A 11 39.67 30.28 -3.74
CA ALA A 11 39.67 29.05 -4.53
C ALA A 11 38.92 27.89 -3.84
N LEU A 12 38.80 27.91 -2.51
CA LEU A 12 38.12 26.85 -1.76
C LEU A 12 36.58 26.99 -1.76
N LEU A 13 36.08 28.21 -1.96
CA LEU A 13 34.63 28.53 -1.95
C LEU A 13 33.94 28.27 -3.32
N LEU A 14 34.70 28.20 -4.41
CA LEU A 14 34.17 27.88 -5.74
C LEU A 14 34.04 26.36 -6.01
N ALA A 15 34.74 25.52 -5.26
CA ALA A 15 34.75 24.06 -5.48
C ALA A 15 33.53 23.35 -4.86
N SER A 16 32.72 24.03 -4.05
CA SER A 16 31.57 23.44 -3.35
C SER A 16 30.28 23.39 -4.18
N LEU A 17 30.24 23.95 -5.39
CA LEU A 17 29.01 24.06 -6.19
C LEU A 17 28.75 22.92 -7.17
N LEU A 18 29.63 21.92 -7.30
CA LEU A 18 29.46 20.84 -8.28
C LEU A 18 28.97 19.50 -7.71
N SER A 19 28.76 19.37 -6.40
CA SER A 19 28.35 18.11 -5.77
C SER A 19 26.83 18.02 -5.54
N ALA A 20 26.02 18.42 -6.52
CA ALA A 20 24.57 18.44 -6.40
C ALA A 20 23.86 17.93 -7.66
N CYS A 21 24.24 16.73 -8.14
CA CYS A 21 23.45 16.01 -9.16
C CYS A 21 23.71 14.49 -9.19
N GLU A 22 23.97 13.83 -8.06
CA GLU A 22 23.80 12.37 -7.99
C GLU A 22 22.36 12.08 -7.56
N ARG A 23 21.44 12.20 -8.54
CA ARG A 23 20.08 11.69 -8.40
C ARG A 23 20.15 10.19 -8.63
N SER A 24 20.51 9.46 -7.57
CA SER A 24 20.45 7.99 -7.58
C SER A 24 19.02 7.59 -7.97
N PRO A 25 18.82 6.82 -9.06
CA PRO A 25 17.49 6.36 -9.41
C PRO A 25 16.96 5.51 -8.23
N PRO A 26 15.68 5.68 -7.84
CA PRO A 26 15.11 4.84 -6.79
C PRO A 26 15.31 3.37 -7.16
N PRO A 27 15.54 2.49 -6.17
CA PRO A 27 15.70 1.06 -6.44
C PRO A 27 14.52 0.59 -7.27
N ALA A 28 14.79 0.03 -8.45
CA ALA A 28 13.77 -0.54 -9.29
C ALA A 28 13.02 -1.60 -8.47
N SER A 29 11.74 -1.35 -8.18
CA SER A 29 10.88 -2.34 -7.52
C SER A 29 10.94 -3.64 -8.31
N THR A 30 11.49 -4.69 -7.71
CA THR A 30 11.60 -6.05 -8.27
C THR A 30 10.24 -6.76 -8.36
N LEU A 31 9.15 -6.08 -8.02
CA LEU A 31 7.80 -6.60 -8.13
C LEU A 31 7.36 -6.63 -9.60
N PRO A 32 6.63 -7.68 -10.03
CA PRO A 32 6.14 -7.77 -11.40
C PRO A 32 5.26 -6.57 -11.75
N ALA A 33 5.57 -5.92 -12.88
CA ALA A 33 4.86 -4.75 -13.37
C ALA A 33 3.79 -5.14 -14.40
N VAL A 34 2.72 -4.34 -14.47
CA VAL A 34 1.65 -4.45 -15.50
C VAL A 34 1.74 -3.34 -16.55
N ALA A 35 2.36 -2.21 -16.20
CA ALA A 35 2.59 -1.07 -17.07
C ALA A 35 3.77 -0.23 -16.54
N MET A 36 4.27 0.71 -17.36
CA MET A 36 5.26 1.71 -16.97
C MET A 36 4.63 3.10 -17.05
N LEU A 37 4.67 3.89 -15.98
CA LEU A 37 4.16 5.25 -15.93
C LEU A 37 5.29 6.23 -15.55
N ASN A 38 5.70 7.08 -16.50
CA ASN A 38 6.82 8.02 -16.32
C ASN A 38 8.13 7.36 -15.84
N GLY A 39 8.36 6.11 -16.23
CA GLY A 39 9.53 5.32 -15.82
C GLY A 39 9.38 4.59 -14.48
N GLU A 40 8.26 4.76 -13.76
CA GLU A 40 7.93 4.00 -12.56
C GLU A 40 7.03 2.79 -12.91
N PRO A 41 7.30 1.58 -12.36
CA PRO A 41 6.49 0.41 -12.64
C PRO A 41 5.15 0.46 -11.90
N VAL A 42 4.05 0.20 -12.60
CA VAL A 42 2.74 -0.02 -11.99
C VAL A 42 2.65 -1.47 -11.50
N SER A 43 2.40 -1.66 -10.20
CA SER A 43 2.48 -2.96 -9.53
C SER A 43 1.35 -3.93 -9.92
N ARG A 44 1.70 -5.15 -10.35
CA ARG A 44 0.74 -6.25 -10.54
C ARG A 44 0.01 -6.61 -9.25
N ALA A 45 0.71 -6.59 -8.12
CA ALA A 45 0.13 -6.96 -6.83
C ALA A 45 -1.01 -6.01 -6.41
N LEU A 46 -0.90 -4.71 -6.76
CA LEU A 46 -1.98 -3.74 -6.51
C LEU A 46 -3.18 -3.99 -7.40
N LEU A 47 -2.97 -4.28 -8.69
CA LEU A 47 -4.07 -4.64 -9.59
C LEU A 47 -4.81 -5.91 -9.12
N ASP A 48 -4.06 -6.92 -8.70
CA ASP A 48 -4.63 -8.17 -8.20
C ASP A 48 -5.37 -7.95 -6.87
N HIS A 49 -4.90 -7.01 -6.03
CA HIS A 49 -5.60 -6.60 -4.82
C HIS A 49 -6.93 -5.88 -5.13
N LEU A 50 -6.93 -4.91 -6.04
CA LEU A 50 -8.16 -4.22 -6.48
C LEU A 50 -9.18 -5.21 -7.04
N THR A 51 -8.71 -6.18 -7.84
CA THR A 51 -9.57 -7.24 -8.37
C THR A 51 -10.23 -8.04 -7.26
N ARG A 52 -9.48 -8.47 -6.23
CA ARG A 52 -10.03 -9.20 -5.08
C ARG A 52 -11.05 -8.38 -4.31
N VAL A 53 -10.74 -7.11 -4.01
CA VAL A 53 -11.69 -6.23 -3.31
C VAL A 53 -13.00 -6.11 -4.11
N GLN A 54 -12.92 -5.97 -5.43
CA GLN A 54 -14.11 -5.85 -6.28
C GLN A 54 -14.94 -7.15 -6.31
N THR A 55 -14.29 -8.32 -6.28
CA THR A 55 -14.97 -9.62 -6.31
C THR A 55 -15.48 -10.07 -4.95
N ASP A 56 -14.78 -9.71 -3.87
CA ASP A 56 -15.11 -10.09 -2.49
C ASP A 56 -16.24 -9.22 -1.90
N VAL A 57 -16.56 -8.08 -2.53
CA VAL A 57 -17.73 -7.24 -2.21
C VAL A 57 -19.04 -7.84 -2.79
N ALA A 58 -19.02 -9.09 -3.28
CA ALA A 58 -20.24 -9.86 -3.54
C ALA A 58 -21.14 -9.89 -2.29
N ASN A 59 -22.45 -9.81 -2.51
CA ASN A 59 -23.45 -9.52 -1.49
C ASN A 59 -23.33 -10.51 -0.32
N PRO A 60 -23.30 -10.09 0.96
CA PRO A 60 -23.22 -11.00 2.10
C PRO A 60 -24.43 -11.97 2.22
N ASN A 61 -25.48 -11.77 1.42
CA ASN A 61 -26.61 -12.69 1.27
C ASN A 61 -26.40 -13.75 0.17
N ASP A 62 -25.34 -13.64 -0.63
CA ASP A 62 -24.93 -14.69 -1.55
C ASP A 62 -24.20 -15.74 -0.71
N ALA A 63 -24.88 -16.85 -0.43
CA ALA A 63 -24.31 -17.98 0.29
C ALA A 63 -22.91 -18.33 -0.25
N PRO A 64 -21.96 -18.82 0.58
CA PRO A 64 -20.67 -19.26 0.08
C PRO A 64 -20.94 -20.32 -0.98
N ALA A 65 -20.77 -19.92 -2.23
CA ALA A 65 -20.88 -20.80 -3.38
C ALA A 65 -19.92 -21.94 -3.11
N SER A 66 -20.48 -23.13 -2.87
CA SER A 66 -19.72 -24.36 -3.02
C SER A 66 -19.00 -24.31 -4.36
N ALA A 67 -17.85 -24.98 -4.45
CA ALA A 67 -16.94 -24.95 -5.61
C ALA A 67 -17.54 -25.40 -6.97
N ALA A 68 -18.88 -25.49 -7.08
CA ALA A 68 -19.64 -25.80 -8.27
C ALA A 68 -20.58 -24.66 -8.77
N ALA A 69 -20.65 -23.48 -8.13
CA ALA A 69 -21.43 -22.35 -8.64
C ALA A 69 -20.56 -21.31 -9.37
N THR A 70 -19.97 -21.70 -10.49
CA THR A 70 -19.31 -20.82 -11.48
C THR A 70 -20.34 -20.08 -12.36
N ALA A 71 -21.46 -19.65 -11.78
CA ALA A 71 -22.51 -18.93 -12.49
C ALA A 71 -22.48 -17.45 -12.08
N SER A 72 -21.66 -16.71 -12.81
CA SER A 72 -21.77 -15.25 -13.02
C SER A 72 -21.48 -14.35 -11.82
N VAL A 73 -20.27 -14.45 -11.25
CA VAL A 73 -19.60 -13.22 -10.78
C VAL A 73 -19.49 -12.31 -12.00
N PRO A 74 -19.99 -11.06 -11.99
CA PRO A 74 -19.81 -10.15 -13.11
C PRO A 74 -18.32 -10.10 -13.42
N ALA A 75 -17.97 -10.37 -14.68
CA ALA A 75 -16.58 -10.35 -15.11
C ALA A 75 -16.03 -8.95 -14.81
N VAL A 76 -15.21 -8.85 -13.78
CA VAL A 76 -14.53 -7.60 -13.43
C VAL A 76 -13.67 -7.22 -14.62
N ASP A 77 -13.95 -6.05 -15.21
CA ASP A 77 -13.14 -5.55 -16.32
C ASP A 77 -11.77 -5.15 -15.79
N ARG A 78 -10.82 -6.10 -15.89
CA ARG A 78 -9.43 -5.91 -15.46
C ARG A 78 -8.78 -4.72 -16.15
N LYS A 79 -9.21 -4.36 -17.36
CA LYS A 79 -8.69 -3.18 -18.07
C LYS A 79 -9.16 -1.91 -17.36
N GLN A 80 -10.43 -1.83 -17.00
CA GLN A 80 -10.97 -0.69 -16.25
C GLN A 80 -10.27 -0.51 -14.90
N LEU A 81 -9.99 -1.59 -14.17
CA LEU A 81 -9.23 -1.52 -12.92
C LEU A 81 -7.77 -1.08 -13.12
N LEU A 82 -7.16 -1.47 -14.24
CA LEU A 82 -5.82 -1.01 -14.60
C LEU A 82 -5.83 0.49 -14.92
N ASP A 83 -6.82 0.97 -15.66
CA ASP A 83 -6.98 2.39 -16.00
C ASP A 83 -7.17 3.22 -14.70
N GLU A 84 -7.99 2.75 -13.77
CA GLU A 84 -8.15 3.37 -12.45
C GLU A 84 -6.83 3.40 -11.65
N LEU A 85 -6.08 2.30 -11.64
CA LEU A 85 -4.79 2.23 -10.95
C LEU A 85 -3.77 3.21 -11.57
N ILE A 86 -3.78 3.38 -12.89
CA ILE A 86 -2.93 4.36 -13.59
C ILE A 86 -3.30 5.78 -13.18
N ASP A 87 -4.59 6.12 -13.11
CA ASP A 87 -5.05 7.44 -12.68
C ASP A 87 -4.63 7.75 -11.25
N ILE A 88 -4.77 6.78 -10.34
CA ILE A 88 -4.31 6.88 -8.95
C ILE A 88 -2.81 7.15 -8.89
N GLU A 89 -2.01 6.40 -9.66
CA GLU A 89 -0.55 6.58 -9.67
C GLU A 89 -0.15 7.95 -10.23
N LEU A 90 -0.83 8.45 -11.26
CA LEU A 90 -0.57 9.77 -11.82
C LEU A 90 -0.83 10.88 -10.79
N LEU A 91 -1.93 10.77 -10.03
CA LEU A 91 -2.25 11.68 -8.94
C LEU A 91 -1.23 11.59 -7.80
N ALA A 92 -0.81 10.38 -7.44
CA ALA A 92 0.22 10.14 -6.42
C ALA A 92 1.57 10.76 -6.83
N GLN A 93 2.02 10.53 -8.06
CA GLN A 93 3.23 11.16 -8.62
C GLN A 93 3.15 12.68 -8.54
N LYS A 94 2.01 13.28 -8.92
CA LYS A 94 1.80 14.72 -8.85
C LYS A 94 1.78 15.25 -7.42
N ALA A 95 1.22 14.50 -6.47
CA ALA A 95 1.26 14.85 -5.05
C ALA A 95 2.70 14.82 -4.50
N ARG A 96 3.50 13.80 -4.85
CA ARG A 96 4.93 13.69 -4.52
C ARG A 96 5.75 14.84 -5.09
N GLN A 97 5.51 15.19 -6.35
CA GLN A 97 6.17 16.34 -6.99
C GLN A 97 5.86 17.66 -6.27
N ARG A 98 4.69 17.78 -5.66
CA ARG A 98 4.28 18.94 -4.85
C ARG A 98 4.70 18.85 -3.39
N GLY A 99 5.34 17.76 -2.97
CA GLY A 99 5.77 17.54 -1.58
C GLY A 99 4.62 17.32 -0.60
N LEU A 100 3.41 17.01 -1.07
CA LEU A 100 2.25 16.80 -0.20
C LEU A 100 2.42 15.53 0.66
N ASP A 101 3.10 14.53 0.12
CA ASP A 101 3.51 13.28 0.77
C ASP A 101 4.43 13.49 1.98
N LYS A 102 5.08 14.66 2.07
CA LYS A 102 6.00 15.02 3.15
C LYS A 102 5.37 15.94 4.20
N SER A 103 4.12 16.35 4.00
CA SER A 103 3.43 17.18 4.98
C SER A 103 3.20 16.39 6.28
N HIS A 104 3.29 17.08 7.42
CA HIS A 104 3.11 16.44 8.71
C HIS A 104 1.74 15.74 8.79
N ALA A 105 0.68 16.37 8.29
CA ALA A 105 -0.66 15.79 8.25
C ALA A 105 -0.69 14.45 7.49
N VAL A 106 -0.17 14.40 6.26
CA VAL A 106 -0.18 13.17 5.46
C VAL A 106 0.67 12.07 6.10
N VAL A 107 1.85 12.41 6.65
CA VAL A 107 2.71 11.44 7.32
C VAL A 107 2.02 10.85 8.56
N THR A 108 1.39 11.69 9.39
CA THR A 108 0.63 11.25 10.57
C THR A 108 -0.55 10.36 10.17
N ASP A 109 -1.31 10.73 9.14
CA ASP A 109 -2.46 9.95 8.68
C ASP A 109 -2.04 8.58 8.16
N VAL A 110 -0.96 8.51 7.37
CA VAL A 110 -0.41 7.24 6.88
C VAL A 110 0.07 6.35 8.03
N GLU A 111 0.75 6.92 9.02
CA GLU A 111 1.21 6.17 10.19
C GLU A 111 0.01 5.60 10.99
N LEU A 112 -1.03 6.41 11.21
CA LEU A 112 -2.22 5.98 11.92
C LEU A 112 -2.96 4.87 11.17
N GLN A 113 -3.13 5.00 9.85
CA GLN A 113 -3.77 3.98 9.01
C GLN A 113 -3.00 2.66 9.03
N SER A 114 -1.66 2.73 8.94
CA SER A 114 -0.80 1.55 9.02
C SER A 114 -0.96 0.82 10.36
N LYS A 115 -0.91 1.55 11.48
CA LYS A 115 -1.10 0.98 12.82
C LYS A 115 -2.48 0.35 12.99
N THR A 116 -3.51 1.00 12.47
CA THR A 116 -4.89 0.51 12.53
C THR A 116 -5.05 -0.79 11.74
N LEU A 117 -4.48 -0.87 10.54
CA LEU A 117 -4.48 -2.10 9.73
C LEU A 117 -3.77 -3.25 10.47
N LEU A 118 -2.58 -2.98 11.03
CA LEU A 118 -1.83 -4.00 11.78
C LEU A 118 -2.60 -4.51 13.00
N ALA A 119 -3.27 -3.62 13.75
CA ALA A 119 -4.10 -4.01 14.88
C ALA A 119 -5.27 -4.92 14.45
N GLN A 120 -5.96 -4.58 13.36
CA GLN A 120 -7.06 -5.40 12.81
C GLN A 120 -6.56 -6.77 12.36
N LEU A 121 -5.40 -6.83 11.69
CA LEU A 121 -4.79 -8.07 11.25
C LEU A 121 -4.45 -8.97 12.44
N LEU A 122 -3.88 -8.40 13.52
CA LEU A 122 -3.57 -9.14 14.74
C LEU A 122 -4.82 -9.70 15.41
N VAL A 123 -5.90 -8.90 15.53
CA VAL A 123 -7.16 -9.39 16.11
C VAL A 123 -7.73 -10.54 15.29
N ARG A 124 -7.74 -10.43 13.95
CA ARG A 124 -8.21 -11.50 13.05
C ARG A 124 -7.38 -12.77 13.21
N ASP A 125 -6.07 -12.63 13.33
CA ASP A 125 -5.16 -13.76 13.53
C ASP A 125 -5.38 -14.47 14.87
N LEU A 126 -5.54 -13.70 15.95
CA LEU A 126 -5.85 -14.25 17.29
C LEU A 126 -7.21 -14.97 17.32
N ILE A 127 -8.24 -14.41 16.67
CA ILE A 127 -9.55 -15.07 16.57
C ILE A 127 -9.44 -16.35 15.73
N GLY A 128 -8.80 -16.29 14.56
CA GLY A 128 -8.67 -17.44 13.67
C GLY A 128 -7.80 -18.58 14.21
N SER A 129 -6.86 -18.27 15.12
CA SER A 129 -6.02 -19.27 15.80
C SER A 129 -6.62 -19.81 17.10
N THR A 130 -7.68 -19.17 17.63
CA THR A 130 -8.39 -19.66 18.82
C THR A 130 -9.32 -20.81 18.43
N GLN A 131 -9.03 -22.02 18.88
CA GLN A 131 -9.94 -23.15 18.77
C GLN A 131 -10.94 -23.11 19.94
N ILE A 132 -12.21 -22.86 19.66
CA ILE A 132 -13.28 -23.00 20.65
C ILE A 132 -13.67 -24.48 20.71
N SER A 133 -13.65 -25.06 21.91
CA SER A 133 -14.07 -26.45 22.07
C SER A 133 -15.59 -26.59 22.01
N GLU A 134 -16.08 -27.75 21.56
CA GLU A 134 -17.52 -28.05 21.52
C GLU A 134 -18.16 -28.00 22.92
N ALA A 135 -17.40 -28.34 23.96
CA ALA A 135 -17.83 -28.24 25.36
C ALA A 135 -18.03 -26.80 25.83
N GLU A 136 -17.15 -25.86 25.44
CA GLU A 136 -17.30 -24.44 25.76
C GLU A 136 -18.47 -23.81 25.01
N LEU A 137 -18.70 -24.24 23.76
CA LEU A 137 -19.87 -23.85 22.97
C LEU A 137 -21.18 -24.34 23.60
N GLN A 138 -21.23 -25.61 24.02
CA GLN A 138 -22.42 -26.19 24.66
C GLN A 138 -22.70 -25.52 26.01
N ALA A 139 -21.66 -25.28 26.83
CA ALA A 139 -21.82 -24.60 28.11
C ALA A 139 -22.37 -23.16 27.95
N ALA A 140 -21.88 -22.41 26.96
CA ALA A 140 -22.40 -21.07 26.66
C ALA A 140 -23.84 -21.10 26.11
N TYR A 141 -24.21 -22.13 25.34
CA TYR A 141 -25.56 -22.32 24.83
C TYR A 141 -26.56 -22.62 25.95
N ASP A 142 -26.21 -23.54 26.85
CA ASP A 142 -27.04 -23.95 27.98
C ASP A 142 -27.26 -22.80 28.99
N GLU A 143 -26.35 -21.81 29.04
CA GLU A 143 -26.50 -20.60 29.86
C GLU A 143 -27.46 -19.56 29.25
N LEU A 144 -27.56 -19.50 27.91
CA LEU A 144 -28.39 -18.54 27.19
C LEU A 144 -29.84 -19.00 26.97
N VAL A 145 -30.12 -20.31 26.98
CA VAL A 145 -31.47 -20.85 26.83
C VAL A 145 -32.05 -21.16 28.21
N PRO A 146 -32.96 -20.33 28.76
CA PRO A 146 -33.62 -20.66 30.01
C PRO A 146 -34.57 -21.87 29.81
N PRO A 147 -34.85 -22.64 30.88
CA PRO A 147 -35.60 -23.90 30.82
C PRO A 147 -37.06 -23.75 30.35
#